data_AF-A0AAD6HDM5-F1
#
_entry.id   AF-A0AAD6HDM5-F1
#
_cell.length_a   1.000
_cell.length_b   1.000
_cell.length_c   1.000
_cell.angle_alpha   90.00
_cell.angle_beta   90.00
_cell.angle_gamma   90.00
#
_symmetry.space_group_name_H-M   'P 1'
#
loop_
_entity.id
_entity.type
_entity.pdbx_description
1 polymer ?
#
loop_
_entity_poly.entity_id
_entity_poly.type
_entity_poly.pdbx_seq_one_letter_code
_entity_poly.pdbx_strand_id
1 'polypeptide(L)'
;MAMPWIYAIRIVQWIFGLIVLALTAYVVSTWDWWGESDTANFVLFLSCWTLIVAIPYLALAPTHAPRLAHRMVIPAMEVITMIFWFAGFIATAAELPDSHACHWSACRSRQAATVFGAFEWLLFALTTFFAVVDFMNGRSSGETAQKTQHNAHLGV
;
A
#
# COMPACT_ATOMS: atom_id res chain seq x y z
N MET A 1 -2.89 -18.19 8.53
CA MET A 1 -4.18 -18.52 7.90
C MET A 1 -4.61 -17.31 7.11
N ALA A 2 -4.62 -17.36 5.77
CA ALA A 2 -5.07 -16.22 4.97
C ALA A 2 -6.59 -16.07 5.17
N MET A 3 -7.00 -15.08 5.94
CA MET A 3 -8.41 -14.85 6.21
C MET A 3 -9.10 -14.35 4.92
N PRO A 4 -10.28 -14.87 4.53
CA PRO A 4 -10.94 -14.54 3.27
C PRO A 4 -11.13 -13.04 3.01
N TRP A 5 -11.27 -12.24 4.07
CA TRP A 5 -11.45 -10.78 3.98
C TRP A 5 -10.24 -10.05 3.37
N ILE A 6 -9.02 -10.61 3.48
CA ILE A 6 -7.83 -9.93 2.94
C ILE A 6 -7.88 -9.80 1.42
N TYR A 7 -8.41 -10.82 0.74
CA TYR A 7 -8.55 -10.81 -0.73
C TYR A 7 -9.55 -9.76 -1.19
N ALA A 8 -10.65 -9.57 -0.45
CA ALA A 8 -11.61 -8.51 -0.73
C ALA A 8 -10.93 -7.13 -0.64
N ILE A 9 -10.12 -6.90 0.40
CA ILE A 9 -9.36 -5.65 0.52
C ILE A 9 -8.35 -5.49 -0.62
N ARG A 10 -7.65 -6.56 -1.04
CA ARG A 10 -6.73 -6.45 -2.19
C ARG A 10 -7.44 -6.03 -3.46
N ILE A 11 -8.67 -6.51 -3.70
CA ILE A 11 -9.47 -6.10 -4.85
C ILE A 11 -9.82 -4.61 -4.75
N VAL A 12 -10.23 -4.14 -3.57
CA VAL A 12 -10.53 -2.71 -3.36
C VAL A 12 -9.28 -1.85 -3.56
N GLN A 13 -8.15 -2.26 -2.98
CA GLN A 13 -6.84 -1.60 -3.17
C GLN A 13 -6.47 -1.52 -4.65
N TRP A 14 -6.70 -2.60 -5.39
CA TRP A 14 -6.43 -2.65 -6.83
C TRP A 14 -7.32 -1.67 -7.60
N ILE A 15 -8.61 -1.61 -7.27
CA ILE A 15 -9.57 -0.69 -7.91
C ILE A 15 -9.19 0.77 -7.63
N PHE A 16 -8.90 1.11 -6.39
CA PHE A 16 -8.50 2.46 -6.01
C PHE A 16 -7.16 2.86 -6.65
N GLY A 17 -6.17 1.96 -6.65
CA GLY A 17 -4.92 2.16 -7.39
C GLY A 17 -5.14 2.41 -8.89
N LEU A 18 -6.08 1.69 -9.52
CA LEU A 18 -6.43 1.89 -10.93
C LEU A 18 -7.11 3.26 -11.17
N ILE A 19 -8.01 3.67 -10.27
CA ILE A 19 -8.65 4.99 -10.33
C ILE A 19 -7.59 6.09 -10.21
N VAL A 20 -6.69 6.02 -9.24
CA VAL A 20 -5.62 7.00 -9.07
C VAL A 20 -4.69 7.01 -10.28
N LEU A 21 -4.36 5.84 -10.86
CA LEU A 21 -3.57 5.76 -12.09
C LEU A 21 -4.24 6.52 -13.24
N ALA A 22 -5.53 6.30 -13.47
CA ALA A 22 -6.25 6.95 -14.55
C ALA A 22 -6.33 8.48 -14.35
N LEU A 23 -6.61 8.92 -13.12
CA LEU A 23 -6.70 10.34 -12.77
C LEU A 23 -5.36 11.05 -12.90
N THR A 24 -4.28 10.42 -12.43
CA THR A 24 -2.91 10.96 -12.51
C THR A 24 -2.35 10.91 -13.92
N ALA A 25 -2.68 9.90 -14.74
CA ALA A 25 -2.30 9.87 -16.14
C ALA A 25 -2.96 11.00 -16.94
N TYR A 26 -4.24 11.28 -16.71
CA TYR A 26 -4.94 12.43 -17.31
C TYR A 26 -4.32 13.77 -16.90
N VAL A 27 -3.96 13.87 -15.62
CA VAL A 27 -3.23 14.97 -15.02
C VAL A 27 -1.92 15.21 -15.78
N VAL A 28 -1.04 14.21 -15.87
CA VAL A 28 0.25 14.31 -16.55
C VAL A 28 0.07 14.68 -18.03
N SER A 29 -0.90 14.07 -18.73
CA SER A 29 -1.12 14.35 -20.16
C SER A 29 -1.61 15.77 -20.45
N THR A 30 -2.24 16.44 -19.47
CA THR A 30 -2.68 17.84 -19.61
C THR A 30 -1.59 18.86 -19.30
N TRP A 31 -0.53 18.47 -18.57
CA TRP A 31 0.55 19.35 -18.13
C TRP A 31 1.84 19.29 -18.96
N ASP A 32 1.83 18.50 -20.05
CA ASP A 32 2.95 18.33 -21.00
C ASP A 32 3.51 19.66 -21.57
N TRP A 33 2.73 20.74 -21.51
CA TRP A 33 3.08 22.05 -22.08
C TRP A 33 3.60 23.09 -21.07
N TRP A 34 3.38 22.93 -19.75
CA TRP A 34 3.60 23.99 -18.74
C TRP A 34 4.60 23.59 -17.64
N GLY A 35 5.23 22.43 -17.76
CA GLY A 35 6.20 21.89 -16.81
C GLY A 35 5.62 20.71 -16.04
N GLU A 36 6.41 19.65 -15.94
CA GLU A 36 6.01 18.45 -15.23
C GLU A 36 5.96 18.69 -13.72
N SER A 37 4.93 18.14 -13.07
CA SER A 37 4.80 18.16 -11.62
C SER A 37 5.36 16.84 -11.08
N ASP A 38 6.50 16.91 -10.41
CA ASP A 38 7.16 15.75 -9.78
C ASP A 38 6.21 14.97 -8.86
N THR A 39 5.30 15.68 -8.20
CA THR A 39 4.24 15.09 -7.36
C THR A 39 3.27 14.22 -8.16
N ALA A 40 2.83 14.68 -9.34
CA ALA A 40 1.96 13.88 -10.19
C ALA A 40 2.68 12.61 -10.70
N ASN A 41 3.95 12.75 -11.08
CA ASN A 41 4.79 11.63 -11.51
C ASN A 41 5.01 10.62 -10.38
N PHE A 42 5.22 11.08 -9.15
CA PHE A 42 5.35 10.21 -7.98
C PHE A 42 4.07 9.41 -7.74
N VAL A 43 2.89 10.04 -7.72
CA VAL A 43 1.61 9.34 -7.47
C VAL A 43 1.26 8.39 -8.62
N LEU A 44 1.62 8.72 -9.85
CA LEU A 44 1.51 7.84 -11.01
C LEU A 44 2.40 6.60 -10.80
N PHE A 45 3.66 6.78 -10.42
CA PHE A 45 4.56 5.69 -10.05
C PHE A 45 3.98 4.83 -8.91
N LEU A 46 3.43 5.45 -7.86
CA LEU A 46 2.82 4.72 -6.74
C LEU A 46 1.64 3.86 -7.17
N SER A 47 0.82 4.37 -8.09
CA SER A 47 -0.31 3.63 -8.63
C SER A 47 0.17 2.42 -9.43
N CYS A 48 1.18 2.59 -10.29
CA CYS A 48 1.82 1.49 -11.02
C CYS A 48 2.48 0.47 -10.07
N TRP A 49 3.22 0.94 -9.07
CA TRP A 49 3.84 0.12 -8.03
C TRP A 49 2.80 -0.75 -7.33
N THR A 50 1.67 -0.15 -6.96
CA THR A 50 0.61 -0.85 -6.24
C THR A 50 -0.04 -1.95 -7.10
N LEU A 51 -0.36 -1.62 -8.36
CA LEU A 51 -1.05 -2.53 -9.29
C LEU A 51 -0.17 -3.68 -9.77
N ILE A 52 1.11 -3.40 -10.07
CA ILE A 52 2.00 -4.34 -10.76
C ILE A 52 2.90 -5.09 -9.76
N VAL A 53 3.30 -4.44 -8.67
CA VAL A 53 4.26 -5.00 -7.72
C VAL A 53 3.60 -5.37 -6.39
N ALA A 54 3.01 -4.41 -5.68
CA ALA A 54 2.54 -4.61 -4.31
C ALA A 54 1.43 -5.65 -4.22
N ILE A 55 0.34 -5.47 -4.98
CA ILE A 55 -0.82 -6.37 -4.91
C ILE A 55 -0.48 -7.78 -5.40
N PRO A 56 0.16 -7.97 -6.58
CA PRO A 56 0.55 -9.30 -7.02
C PRO A 56 1.49 -10.00 -6.03
N TYR A 57 2.47 -9.29 -5.47
CA TYR A 57 3.35 -9.84 -4.45
C TYR A 57 2.57 -10.26 -3.19
N LEU A 58 1.74 -9.38 -2.64
CA LEU A 58 0.98 -9.64 -1.40
C LEU A 58 -0.10 -10.71 -1.55
N ALA A 59 -0.66 -10.90 -2.76
CA ALA A 59 -1.67 -11.92 -3.04
C ALA A 59 -1.07 -13.30 -3.37
N LEU A 60 0.04 -13.33 -4.13
CA LEU A 60 0.61 -14.58 -4.65
C LEU A 60 1.73 -15.15 -3.77
N ALA A 61 2.49 -14.33 -3.06
CA ALA A 61 3.60 -14.80 -2.22
C ALA A 61 3.17 -15.81 -1.13
N PRO A 62 2.03 -15.63 -0.42
CA PRO A 62 1.59 -16.58 0.61
C PRO A 62 1.16 -17.94 0.04
N THR A 63 0.75 -17.99 -1.22
CA THR A 63 0.10 -19.16 -1.83
C THR A 63 1.07 -19.97 -2.69
N HIS A 64 1.98 -19.33 -3.42
CA HIS A 64 2.81 -19.99 -4.44
C HIS A 64 4.30 -20.02 -4.12
N ALA A 65 4.78 -19.19 -3.18
CA ALA A 65 6.22 -19.06 -2.92
C ALA A 65 6.55 -18.87 -1.43
N PRO A 66 6.32 -19.88 -0.57
CA PRO A 66 6.64 -19.82 0.86
C PRO A 66 8.14 -19.58 1.15
N ARG A 67 9.03 -19.80 0.17
CA ARG A 67 10.46 -19.47 0.25
C ARG A 67 10.78 -17.98 0.01
N LEU A 68 9.97 -17.28 -0.80
CA LEU A 68 10.08 -15.82 -1.01
C LEU A 68 9.23 -15.04 0.00
N ALA A 69 8.23 -15.69 0.61
CA ALA A 69 7.51 -15.20 1.78
C ALA A 69 8.36 -15.35 3.04
N HIS A 70 9.59 -14.79 3.04
CA HIS A 70 10.30 -14.59 4.29
C HIS A 70 9.38 -13.77 5.20
N ARG A 71 9.19 -14.26 6.43
CA ARG A 71 8.23 -13.73 7.40
C ARG A 71 8.26 -12.21 7.61
N MET A 72 9.38 -11.56 7.28
CA MET A 72 9.58 -10.11 7.38
C MET A 72 9.27 -9.33 6.09
N VAL A 73 9.29 -9.95 4.91
CA VAL A 73 9.19 -9.23 3.63
C VAL A 73 7.75 -8.81 3.35
N ILE A 74 6.77 -9.64 3.70
CA ILE A 74 5.34 -9.30 3.59
C ILE A 74 5.00 -8.04 4.40
N PRO A 75 5.26 -7.97 5.73
CA PRO A 75 4.96 -6.77 6.50
C PRO A 75 5.84 -5.58 6.07
N ALA A 76 7.08 -5.79 5.62
CA ALA A 76 7.90 -4.70 5.10
C ALA A 76 7.30 -4.07 3.84
N MET A 77 6.80 -4.88 2.90
CA MET A 77 6.16 -4.39 1.68
C MET A 77 4.90 -3.57 1.97
N GLU A 78 4.10 -4.01 2.93
CA GLU A 78 2.91 -3.29 3.42
C GLU A 78 3.29 -1.94 4.02
N VAL A 79 4.27 -1.91 4.93
CA VAL A 79 4.73 -0.67 5.57
C VAL A 79 5.28 0.32 4.54
N ILE A 80 6.12 -0.15 3.60
CA ILE A 80 6.69 0.71 2.55
C ILE A 80 5.58 1.29 1.68
N THR A 81 4.65 0.45 1.25
CA THR A 81 3.54 0.88 0.39
C THR A 81 2.61 1.84 1.15
N MET A 82 2.36 1.61 2.43
CA MET A 82 1.63 2.54 3.30
C MET A 82 2.33 3.90 3.41
N ILE A 83 3.64 3.95 3.67
CA ILE A 83 4.40 5.21 3.76
C ILE A 83 4.37 5.97 2.44
N PHE A 84 4.52 5.24 1.34
CA PHE A 84 4.45 5.80 0.00
C PHE A 84 3.10 6.45 -0.28
N TRP A 85 1.99 5.75 -0.05
CA TRP A 85 0.67 6.34 -0.21
C TRP A 85 0.44 7.55 0.70
N PHE A 86 0.93 7.49 1.96
CA PHE A 86 0.87 8.64 2.87
C PHE A 86 1.56 9.87 2.28
N ALA A 87 2.79 9.71 1.81
CA ALA A 87 3.54 10.80 1.18
C ALA A 87 2.84 11.30 -0.09
N GLY A 88 2.32 10.39 -0.92
CA GLY A 88 1.72 10.73 -2.22
C GLY A 88 0.45 11.57 -2.09
N PHE A 89 -0.50 11.17 -1.24
CA PHE A 89 -1.74 11.93 -1.11
C PHE A 89 -1.51 13.28 -0.40
N ILE A 90 -0.60 13.34 0.58
CA ILE A 90 -0.26 14.59 1.28
C ILE A 90 0.45 15.56 0.34
N ALA A 91 1.41 15.10 -0.46
CA ALA A 91 2.08 15.93 -1.45
C ALA A 91 1.08 16.50 -2.48
N THR A 92 0.16 15.66 -2.96
CA THR A 92 -0.90 16.10 -3.90
C THR A 92 -1.85 17.10 -3.25
N ALA A 93 -2.18 16.91 -1.97
CA ALA A 93 -3.02 17.85 -1.22
C ALA A 93 -2.33 19.20 -1.00
N ALA A 94 -1.01 19.22 -0.78
CA ALA A 94 -0.24 20.45 -0.56
C ALA A 94 -0.11 21.30 -1.84
N GLU A 95 -0.14 20.67 -3.02
CA GLU A 95 -0.13 21.37 -4.31
C GLU A 95 -1.51 21.85 -4.78
N LEU A 96 -2.59 21.52 -4.05
CA LEU A 96 -3.93 21.92 -4.46
C LEU A 96 -4.14 23.43 -4.19
N PRO A 97 -4.58 24.21 -5.20
CA PRO A 97 -4.95 25.60 -4.99
C PRO A 97 -6.24 25.69 -4.15
N ASP A 98 -6.51 26.88 -3.61
CA ASP A 98 -7.73 27.14 -2.85
C ASP A 98 -8.98 26.65 -3.60
N SER A 99 -9.98 26.18 -2.83
CA SER A 99 -11.20 25.57 -3.37
C SER A 99 -11.95 26.48 -4.35
N HIS A 100 -11.83 27.80 -4.20
CA HIS A 100 -12.41 28.80 -5.09
C HIS A 100 -11.71 28.91 -6.45
N ALA A 101 -10.43 28.56 -6.53
CA ALA A 101 -9.63 28.60 -7.75
C ALA A 101 -9.70 27.27 -8.53
N CYS A 102 -10.13 26.17 -7.93
CA CYS A 102 -10.12 24.83 -8.55
C CYS A 102 -11.33 24.56 -9.47
N HIS A 103 -11.43 25.24 -10.61
CA HIS A 103 -12.59 25.11 -11.52
C HIS A 103 -12.34 24.30 -12.81
N TRP A 104 -11.09 24.03 -13.18
CA TRP A 104 -10.76 23.23 -14.38
C TRP A 104 -10.69 21.72 -14.09
N SER A 105 -10.85 20.91 -15.15
CA SER A 105 -10.92 19.45 -15.06
C SER A 105 -9.69 18.81 -14.42
N ALA A 106 -8.49 19.30 -14.73
CA ALA A 106 -7.26 18.75 -14.18
C ALA A 106 -7.11 18.99 -12.67
N CYS A 107 -7.61 20.14 -12.16
CA CYS A 107 -7.62 20.39 -10.71
C CYS A 107 -8.61 19.47 -9.98
N ARG A 108 -9.82 19.28 -10.54
CA ARG A 108 -10.79 18.32 -10.01
C ARG A 108 -10.27 16.89 -10.05
N SER A 109 -9.51 16.53 -11.09
CA SER A 109 -8.84 15.23 -11.19
C SER A 109 -7.82 15.03 -10.08
N ARG A 110 -6.95 16.02 -9.81
CA ARG A 110 -6.03 15.98 -8.65
C ARG A 110 -6.77 15.89 -7.33
N GLN A 111 -7.86 16.63 -7.14
CA GLN A 111 -8.66 16.56 -5.93
C GLN A 111 -9.23 15.14 -5.71
N ALA A 112 -9.77 14.52 -6.76
CA ALA A 112 -10.22 13.13 -6.70
C ALA A 112 -9.06 12.17 -6.41
N ALA A 113 -7.91 12.35 -7.07
CA ALA A 113 -6.71 11.53 -6.83
C ALA A 113 -6.23 11.61 -5.37
N THR A 114 -6.27 12.79 -4.76
CA THR A 114 -5.96 12.99 -3.33
C THR A 114 -6.90 12.18 -2.43
N VAL A 115 -8.22 12.23 -2.70
CA VAL A 115 -9.22 11.51 -1.89
C VAL A 115 -9.06 10.00 -2.02
N PHE A 116 -8.97 9.49 -3.25
CA PHE A 116 -8.76 8.05 -3.48
C PHE A 116 -7.40 7.59 -2.95
N GLY A 117 -6.35 8.40 -3.05
CA GLY A 117 -5.05 8.12 -2.44
C GLY A 117 -5.09 8.06 -0.91
N ALA A 118 -5.91 8.90 -0.26
CA ALA A 118 -6.11 8.84 1.19
C ALA A 118 -6.87 7.56 1.61
N PHE A 119 -7.86 7.12 0.82
CA PHE A 119 -8.54 5.84 1.06
C PHE A 119 -7.60 4.66 0.87
N GLU A 120 -6.75 4.72 -0.15
CA GLU A 120 -5.75 3.68 -0.40
C GLU A 120 -4.73 3.61 0.74
N TRP A 121 -4.26 4.77 1.23
CA TRP A 121 -3.44 4.84 2.43
C TRP A 121 -4.12 4.18 3.64
N LEU A 122 -5.41 4.46 3.89
CA LEU A 122 -6.15 3.85 5.00
C LEU A 122 -6.22 2.32 4.89
N LEU A 123 -6.44 1.79 3.67
CA LEU A 123 -6.46 0.34 3.44
C LEU A 123 -5.07 -0.28 3.69
N PHE A 124 -4.01 0.37 3.23
CA PHE A 124 -2.64 -0.07 3.50
C PHE A 124 -2.27 0.05 4.98
N ALA A 125 -2.71 1.09 5.68
CA ALA A 125 -2.48 1.24 7.12
C ALA A 125 -3.18 0.13 7.91
N LEU A 126 -4.43 -0.18 7.55
CA LEU A 126 -5.20 -1.26 8.18
C LEU A 126 -4.55 -2.63 7.94
N THR A 127 -4.19 -2.93 6.69
CA THR A 127 -3.54 -4.22 6.35
C THR A 127 -2.14 -4.34 6.96
N THR A 128 -1.37 -3.24 7.01
CA THR A 128 -0.09 -3.15 7.73
C THR A 128 -0.26 -3.46 9.21
N PHE A 129 -1.27 -2.88 9.87
CA PHE A 129 -1.52 -3.13 11.30
C PHE A 129 -1.73 -4.62 11.57
N PHE A 130 -2.60 -5.29 10.80
CA PHE A 130 -2.82 -6.72 10.95
C PHE A 130 -1.57 -7.55 10.63
N ALA A 131 -0.83 -7.20 9.57
CA ALA A 131 0.41 -7.88 9.22
C ALA A 131 1.47 -7.79 10.31
N VAL A 132 1.60 -6.64 10.97
CA VAL A 132 2.54 -6.43 12.09
C VAL A 132 2.09 -7.18 13.35
N VAL A 133 0.79 -7.16 13.67
CA VAL A 133 0.24 -7.92 14.81
C VAL A 133 0.45 -9.42 14.62
N ASP A 134 0.16 -9.96 13.43
CA ASP A 134 0.41 -11.36 13.11
C ASP A 134 1.90 -11.72 13.19
N PHE A 135 2.78 -10.80 12.74
CA PHE A 135 4.21 -10.96 12.87
C PHE A 135 4.67 -11.04 14.33
N MET A 136 4.15 -10.17 15.22
CA MET A 136 4.47 -10.21 16.65
C MET A 136 3.95 -11.48 17.31
N ASN A 137 2.69 -11.85 17.04
CA ASN A 137 2.03 -12.99 17.67
C ASN A 137 2.65 -14.33 17.30
N GLY A 138 3.10 -14.53 16.06
CA GLY A 138 3.79 -15.79 15.76
C GLY A 138 5.22 -15.84 16.33
N ARG A 139 5.79 -14.71 16.79
CA ARG A 139 7.16 -14.67 17.34
C ARG A 139 7.13 -15.19 18.78
N SER A 140 6.14 -14.75 19.55
CA SER A 140 5.87 -15.27 20.90
C SER A 140 5.54 -16.78 20.90
N SER A 141 4.80 -17.27 19.90
CA SER A 141 4.55 -18.72 19.74
C SER A 141 5.82 -19.53 19.45
N GLY A 142 6.75 -18.97 18.65
CA GLY A 142 8.04 -19.61 18.36
C GLY A 142 8.98 -19.65 19.57
N GLU A 143 9.07 -18.55 20.33
CA GLU A 143 9.85 -18.50 21.58
C GLU A 143 9.31 -19.47 22.64
N THR A 144 7.98 -19.63 22.72
CA THR A 144 7.35 -20.57 23.66
C THR A 144 7.63 -22.02 23.27
N ALA A 145 7.53 -22.37 21.98
CA ALA A 145 7.87 -23.71 21.50
C ALA A 145 9.36 -24.04 21.70
N GLN A 146 10.26 -23.08 21.48
CA GLN A 146 11.69 -23.27 21.71
C GLN A 146 12.02 -23.46 23.19
N LYS A 147 11.39 -22.70 24.10
CA LYS A 147 11.55 -22.87 25.56
C LYS A 147 11.05 -24.25 26.01
N THR A 148 9.91 -24.72 25.50
CA THR A 148 9.38 -26.06 25.81
C THR A 148 10.31 -27.17 25.34
N GLN A 149 10.84 -27.08 24.12
CA GLN A 149 11.79 -28.06 23.57
C GLN A 149 13.13 -28.07 24.34
N HIS A 150 13.64 -26.90 24.72
CA HIS A 150 14.86 -26.78 25.52
C HIS A 150 14.69 -27.40 26.91
N ASN A 151 13.56 -27.15 27.57
CA ASN A 151 13.25 -27.73 28.89
C ASN A 151 13.05 -29.26 28.82
N ALA A 152 12.48 -29.78 27.72
CA ALA A 152 12.35 -31.22 27.50
C ALA A 152 13.72 -31.90 27.30
N HIS A 153 14.69 -31.21 26.70
CA HIS A 153 16.04 -31.73 26.48
C HIS A 153 16.94 -31.69 27.74
N LEU A 154 16.59 -30.88 28.74
CA LEU A 154 17.29 -30.82 30.04
C LEU A 154 16.70 -31.76 31.11
N GLY A 155 15.60 -32.45 30.80
CA GLY A 155 14.91 -33.39 31.69
C GLY A 155 15.37 -34.85 31.59
N VAL A 156 16.59 -35.11 31.11
CA VAL A 156 17.23 -36.45 31.09
C VAL A 156 18.40 -36.45 32.07
#